data_AF-A0A4Y9ZIH8-F1
#
_entry.id   AF-A0A4Y9ZIH8-F1
#
_cell.length_a   1.000
_cell.length_b   1.000
_cell.length_c   1.000
_cell.angle_alpha   90.00
_cell.angle_beta   90.00
_cell.angle_gamma   90.00
#
_symmetry.space_group_name_H-M   'P 1'
#
loop_
_entity.id
_entity.type
_entity.pdbx_description
1 polymer ?
#
loop_
_entity_poly.entity_id
_entity_poly.type
_entity_poly.pdbx_seq_one_letter_code
_entity_poly.pdbx_strand_id
1 'polypeptide(L)'
;IHFVDAGIIGGPPKDTYNPTFYAAADAQDVTALDSFEALSAHGLKISTLRGDQAGVGDASALKMSYAGITKGLTGLFTTMILGHRARVVPATSAALLRELHASQPVLLQRLGRAIPDMLPKAYRWVGEMHEISEFVGGPLADVHKGMAAVYERVDRAVAEDGPDKEVLERFARDARDLLEKDQNSN
;
A
#
# COMPACT_ATOMS: atom_id res chain seq x y z
N ILE A 1 7.45 -34.28 -3.85
CA ILE A 1 6.57 -33.34 -3.13
C ILE A 1 6.38 -32.17 -4.08
N HIS A 2 5.13 -31.79 -4.35
CA HIS A 2 4.80 -30.65 -5.20
C HIS A 2 4.72 -29.38 -4.35
N PHE A 3 5.20 -28.24 -4.85
CA PHE A 3 5.20 -26.98 -4.10
C PHE A 3 4.77 -25.80 -4.98
N VAL A 4 3.90 -24.96 -4.42
CA VAL A 4 3.42 -23.72 -5.05
C VAL A 4 3.68 -22.56 -4.09
N ASP A 5 4.44 -21.57 -4.54
CA ASP A 5 4.56 -20.26 -3.89
C ASP A 5 3.35 -19.41 -4.29
N ALA A 6 2.55 -18.98 -3.32
CA ALA A 6 1.36 -18.15 -3.59
C ALA A 6 1.33 -16.89 -2.72
N GLY A 7 1.16 -15.74 -3.36
CA GLY A 7 1.05 -14.42 -2.76
C GLY A 7 -0.29 -13.76 -3.04
N ILE A 8 -0.99 -13.31 -1.99
CA ILE A 8 -2.24 -12.57 -2.13
C ILE A 8 -1.93 -11.08 -2.29
N ILE A 9 -2.44 -10.48 -3.37
CA ILE A 9 -2.44 -9.03 -3.57
C ILE A 9 -3.88 -8.52 -3.48
N GLY A 10 -4.14 -7.74 -2.44
CA GLY A 10 -5.43 -7.14 -2.18
C GLY A 10 -5.80 -7.12 -0.70
N GLY A 11 -6.89 -6.43 -0.38
CA GLY A 11 -7.50 -6.50 0.95
C GLY A 11 -8.29 -7.80 1.16
N PRO A 12 -8.89 -7.99 2.34
CA PRO A 12 -9.82 -9.10 2.58
C PRO A 12 -10.96 -9.11 1.54
N PRO A 13 -11.42 -10.30 1.10
CA PRO A 13 -12.53 -10.40 0.16
C PRO A 13 -13.83 -9.80 0.72
N LYS A 14 -14.67 -9.29 -0.18
CA LYS A 14 -16.02 -8.77 0.08
C LYS A 14 -16.93 -9.22 -1.06
N ASP A 15 -18.24 -9.11 -0.91
CA ASP A 15 -19.19 -9.47 -1.97
C ASP A 15 -18.90 -8.76 -3.31
N THR A 16 -18.33 -7.56 -3.25
CA THR A 16 -17.96 -6.75 -4.42
C THR A 16 -16.46 -6.77 -4.75
N TYR A 17 -15.64 -7.54 -4.04
CA TYR A 17 -14.19 -7.50 -4.18
C TYR A 17 -13.52 -8.85 -3.90
N ASN A 18 -12.72 -9.32 -4.86
CA ASN A 18 -11.95 -10.54 -4.74
C ASN A 18 -10.44 -10.23 -4.92
N PRO A 19 -9.58 -10.47 -3.90
CA PRO A 19 -8.14 -10.29 -4.06
C PRO A 19 -7.58 -11.29 -5.07
N THR A 20 -6.47 -10.94 -5.72
CA THR A 20 -5.81 -11.85 -6.66
C THR A 20 -4.78 -12.69 -5.90
N PHE A 21 -4.85 -14.01 -6.09
CA PHE A 21 -3.80 -14.95 -5.71
C PHE A 21 -2.82 -15.06 -6.88
N TYR A 22 -1.61 -14.55 -6.70
CA TYR A 22 -0.52 -14.84 -7.62
C TYR A 22 0.14 -16.14 -7.20
N ALA A 23 0.45 -17.02 -8.15
CA ALA A 23 1.05 -18.31 -7.87
C ALA A 23 2.21 -18.59 -8.82
N ALA A 24 3.28 -19.18 -8.30
CA ALA A 24 4.43 -19.65 -9.05
C ALA A 24 4.83 -21.04 -8.53
N ALA A 25 5.37 -21.86 -9.42
CA ALA A 25 5.93 -23.16 -9.09
C ALA A 25 7.27 -23.32 -9.84
N ASP A 26 8.02 -24.37 -9.53
CA ASP A 26 9.18 -24.74 -10.34
C ASP A 26 8.75 -24.98 -11.79
N ALA A 27 9.57 -24.58 -12.77
CA ALA A 27 9.26 -24.75 -14.19
C ALA A 27 9.04 -26.22 -14.58
N GLN A 28 9.60 -27.17 -13.82
CA GLN A 28 9.40 -28.61 -14.01
C GLN A 28 8.12 -29.14 -13.33
N ASP A 29 7.49 -28.34 -12.45
CA ASP A 29 6.32 -28.70 -11.66
C ASP A 29 5.04 -27.97 -12.12
N VAL A 30 4.83 -27.93 -13.44
CA VAL A 30 3.69 -27.24 -14.06
C VAL A 30 2.34 -27.80 -13.57
N THR A 31 2.28 -29.10 -13.29
CA THR A 31 1.05 -29.76 -12.83
C THR A 31 0.60 -29.29 -11.45
N ALA A 32 1.53 -28.92 -10.57
CA ALA A 32 1.19 -28.31 -9.27
C ALA A 32 0.53 -26.95 -9.47
N LEU A 33 1.08 -26.13 -10.38
CA LEU A 33 0.55 -24.81 -10.69
C LEU A 33 -0.84 -24.89 -11.36
N ASP A 34 -1.03 -25.84 -12.29
CA ASP A 34 -2.33 -26.11 -12.93
C ASP A 34 -3.38 -26.57 -11.90
N SER A 35 -2.98 -27.43 -10.96
CA SER A 35 -3.86 -27.89 -9.88
C SER A 35 -4.28 -26.74 -8.96
N PHE A 36 -3.38 -25.80 -8.69
CA PHE A 36 -3.69 -24.60 -7.92
C PHE A 36 -4.62 -23.67 -8.70
N GLU A 37 -4.37 -23.42 -9.99
CA GLU A 37 -5.22 -22.59 -10.86
C GLU A 37 -6.64 -23.14 -10.99
N ALA A 38 -6.82 -24.47 -10.98
CA ALA A 38 -8.13 -25.10 -11.00
C ALA A 38 -9.05 -24.66 -9.83
N LEU A 39 -8.48 -24.19 -8.71
CA LEU A 39 -9.25 -23.63 -7.60
C LEU A 39 -10.03 -22.35 -7.97
N SER A 40 -9.72 -21.72 -9.11
CA SER A 40 -10.54 -20.64 -9.65
C SER A 40 -11.98 -21.05 -9.96
N ALA A 41 -12.23 -22.34 -10.24
CA ALA A 41 -13.59 -22.86 -10.36
C ALA A 41 -14.40 -22.75 -9.06
N HIS A 42 -13.74 -22.53 -7.93
CA HIS A 42 -14.34 -22.37 -6.59
C HIS A 42 -14.35 -20.91 -6.12
N GLY A 43 -14.19 -19.94 -7.03
CA GLY A 43 -14.35 -18.52 -6.74
C GLY A 43 -13.07 -17.78 -6.34
N LEU A 44 -11.91 -18.44 -6.34
CA LEU A 44 -10.63 -17.76 -6.17
C LEU A 44 -10.22 -17.04 -7.47
N LYS A 45 -9.82 -15.79 -7.38
CA LYS A 45 -9.20 -15.09 -8.51
C LYS A 45 -7.70 -15.43 -8.53
N ILE A 46 -7.28 -16.31 -9.42
CA ILE A 46 -5.89 -16.79 -9.49
C ILE A 46 -5.21 -16.24 -10.75
N SER A 47 -3.94 -15.89 -10.63
CA SER A 47 -3.07 -15.46 -11.73
C SER A 47 -1.73 -16.18 -11.60
N THR A 48 -1.46 -17.15 -12.46
CA THR A 48 -0.22 -17.92 -12.44
C THR A 48 0.93 -17.18 -13.13
N LEU A 49 2.11 -17.15 -12.52
CA LEU A 49 3.36 -16.73 -13.15
C LEU A 49 3.95 -17.96 -13.86
N ARG A 50 4.03 -17.89 -15.20
CA ARG A 50 4.46 -19.00 -16.06
C ARG A 50 5.64 -18.58 -16.93
N GLY A 51 6.41 -19.57 -17.37
CA GLY A 51 7.54 -19.41 -18.29
C GLY A 51 8.84 -19.97 -17.72
N ASP A 52 9.83 -20.15 -18.57
CA ASP A 52 11.10 -20.82 -18.24
C ASP A 52 11.95 -20.08 -17.19
N GLN A 53 11.60 -18.83 -16.89
CA GLN A 53 12.26 -17.99 -15.87
C GLN A 53 11.40 -17.79 -14.64
N ALA A 54 10.19 -18.35 -14.60
CA ALA A 54 9.33 -18.31 -13.43
C ALA A 54 9.69 -19.47 -12.48
N GLY A 55 9.69 -19.20 -11.19
CA GLY A 55 10.06 -20.16 -10.16
C GLY A 55 9.48 -19.87 -8.79
N VAL A 56 9.75 -20.79 -7.87
CA VAL A 56 9.41 -20.64 -6.46
C VAL A 56 10.05 -19.37 -5.90
N GLY A 57 9.24 -18.49 -5.31
CA GLY A 57 9.65 -17.20 -4.77
C GLY A 57 9.15 -16.00 -5.58
N ASP A 58 8.77 -16.18 -6.85
CA ASP A 58 8.36 -15.08 -7.71
C ASP A 58 7.01 -14.47 -7.33
N ALA A 59 6.05 -15.29 -6.89
CA ALA A 59 4.76 -14.77 -6.44
C ALA A 59 4.91 -13.97 -5.14
N SER A 60 5.75 -14.47 -4.23
CA SER A 60 6.15 -13.76 -3.02
C SER A 60 6.91 -12.47 -3.34
N ALA A 61 7.89 -12.49 -4.25
CA ALA A 61 8.64 -11.31 -4.66
C ALA A 61 7.76 -10.24 -5.31
N LEU A 62 6.78 -10.65 -6.13
CA LEU A 62 5.77 -9.77 -6.72
C LEU A 62 4.94 -9.09 -5.62
N LYS A 63 4.45 -9.86 -4.64
CA LYS A 63 3.69 -9.34 -3.50
C LYS A 63 4.53 -8.33 -2.72
N MET A 64 5.78 -8.67 -2.39
CA MET A 64 6.68 -7.79 -1.64
C MET A 64 6.95 -6.49 -2.39
N SER A 65 7.21 -6.57 -3.71
CA SER A 65 7.42 -5.38 -4.55
C SER A 65 6.17 -4.49 -4.62
N TYR A 66 4.99 -5.08 -4.84
CA TYR A 66 3.73 -4.34 -4.87
C TYR A 66 3.41 -3.67 -3.53
N ALA A 67 3.58 -4.41 -2.43
CA ALA A 67 3.38 -3.88 -1.08
C ALA A 67 4.40 -2.76 -0.77
N GLY A 68 5.66 -2.95 -1.13
CA GLY A 68 6.73 -1.97 -0.95
C GLY A 68 6.44 -0.66 -1.68
N ILE A 69 5.95 -0.71 -2.91
CA ILE A 69 5.54 0.50 -3.66
C ILE A 69 4.31 1.15 -3.03
N THR A 70 3.26 0.37 -2.76
CA THR A 70 1.96 0.93 -2.38
C THR A 70 1.95 1.51 -0.97
N LYS A 71 2.58 0.81 -0.02
CA LYS A 71 2.77 1.31 1.35
C LYS A 71 3.90 2.34 1.40
N GLY A 72 4.98 2.17 0.63
CA GLY A 72 6.05 3.18 0.54
C GLY A 72 5.52 4.54 0.09
N LEU A 73 4.62 4.58 -0.90
CA LEU A 73 4.01 5.83 -1.35
C LEU A 73 3.19 6.49 -0.23
N THR A 74 2.33 5.73 0.45
CA THR A 74 1.52 6.23 1.58
C THR A 74 2.41 6.77 2.69
N GLY A 75 3.53 6.09 2.98
CA GLY A 75 4.52 6.49 3.99
C GLY A 75 5.26 7.76 3.59
N LEU A 76 5.64 7.90 2.31
CA LEU A 76 6.28 9.12 1.80
C LEU A 76 5.38 10.34 1.95
N PHE A 77 4.10 10.22 1.59
CA PHE A 77 3.15 11.30 1.78
C PHE A 77 2.92 11.64 3.24
N THR A 78 2.75 10.62 4.08
CA THR A 78 2.60 10.78 5.53
C THR A 78 3.81 11.54 6.10
N THR A 79 5.02 11.16 5.67
CA THR A 79 6.27 11.85 6.05
C THR A 79 6.25 13.32 5.66
N MET A 80 5.82 13.67 4.44
CA MET A 80 5.79 15.08 4.00
C MET A 80 4.71 15.89 4.71
N ILE A 81 3.52 15.32 4.93
CA ILE A 81 2.42 15.97 5.65
C ILE A 81 2.81 16.24 7.11
N LEU A 82 3.40 15.24 7.79
CA LEU A 82 3.80 15.36 9.20
C LEU A 82 5.12 16.12 9.39
N GLY A 83 6.07 16.00 8.47
CA GLY A 83 7.33 16.73 8.49
C GLY A 83 7.12 18.24 8.39
N HIS A 84 6.04 18.65 7.72
CA HIS A 84 5.64 20.04 7.68
C HIS A 84 5.18 20.57 9.05
N ARG A 85 4.71 19.71 9.97
CA ARG A 85 4.05 20.09 11.23
C ARG A 85 4.88 20.93 12.19
N ALA A 86 6.21 20.81 12.18
CA ALA A 86 7.07 21.72 12.95
C ALA A 86 7.00 23.18 12.47
N ARG A 87 6.40 23.45 11.30
CA ARG A 87 6.30 24.75 10.63
C ARG A 87 4.96 24.98 9.89
N VAL A 88 3.89 24.21 10.16
CA VAL A 88 2.63 24.33 9.42
C VAL A 88 2.05 25.72 9.63
N VAL A 89 2.15 26.53 8.58
CA VAL A 89 1.25 27.65 8.34
C VAL A 89 0.08 27.05 7.54
N PRO A 90 -1.19 27.20 7.98
CA PRO A 90 -2.35 26.66 7.27
C PRO A 90 -2.36 26.96 5.76
N ALA A 91 -1.83 28.12 5.37
CA ALA A 91 -1.67 28.53 3.98
C ALA A 91 -0.80 27.57 3.14
N THR A 92 0.26 26.99 3.71
CA THR A 92 1.16 26.09 2.98
C THR A 92 0.52 24.73 2.71
N SER A 93 -0.21 24.17 3.69
CA SER A 93 -0.98 22.93 3.48
C SER A 93 -2.06 23.12 2.42
N ALA A 94 -2.76 24.26 2.44
CA ALA A 94 -3.76 24.60 1.42
C ALA A 94 -3.12 24.81 0.03
N ALA A 95 -1.94 25.42 -0.05
CA ALA A 95 -1.20 25.57 -1.30
C ALA A 95 -0.75 24.21 -1.86
N LEU A 96 -0.22 23.32 -1.02
CA LEU A 96 0.16 21.96 -1.42
C LEU A 96 -1.04 21.17 -1.96
N LEU A 97 -2.19 21.22 -1.28
CA LEU A 97 -3.40 20.56 -1.74
C LEU A 97 -3.88 21.07 -3.09
N ARG A 98 -3.89 22.41 -3.29
CA ARG A 98 -4.25 23.01 -4.58
C ARG A 98 -3.28 22.63 -5.69
N GLU A 99 -1.98 22.60 -5.40
CA GLU A 99 -0.97 22.19 -6.36
C GLU A 99 -1.15 20.72 -6.74
N LEU A 100 -1.27 19.81 -5.76
CA LEU A 100 -1.53 18.39 -6.01
C LEU A 100 -2.84 18.17 -6.78
N HIS A 101 -3.87 18.98 -6.52
CA HIS A 101 -5.12 18.92 -7.27
C HIS A 101 -4.91 19.31 -8.74
N ALA A 102 -4.19 20.42 -8.99
CA ALA A 102 -3.97 20.92 -10.34
C ALA A 102 -3.01 20.06 -11.17
N SER A 103 -1.92 19.57 -10.57
CA SER A 103 -0.86 18.87 -11.31
C SER A 103 -0.89 17.35 -11.17
N GLN A 104 -1.45 16.80 -10.09
CA GLN A 104 -1.43 15.36 -9.76
C GLN A 104 -2.78 14.85 -9.19
N PRO A 105 -3.94 15.09 -9.84
CA PRO A 105 -5.26 14.81 -9.26
C PRO A 105 -5.50 13.34 -8.91
N VAL A 106 -4.97 12.41 -9.72
CA VAL A 106 -5.06 10.96 -9.44
C VAL A 106 -4.29 10.58 -8.17
N LEU A 107 -3.15 11.23 -7.94
CA LEU A 107 -2.35 11.04 -6.74
C LEU A 107 -3.08 11.59 -5.52
N LEU A 108 -3.66 12.80 -5.62
CA LEU A 108 -4.46 13.40 -4.56
C LEU A 108 -5.67 12.52 -4.20
N GLN A 109 -6.38 11.99 -5.21
CA GLN A 109 -7.50 11.07 -5.00
C GLN A 109 -7.07 9.80 -4.27
N ARG A 110 -5.94 9.21 -4.65
CA ARG A 110 -5.37 8.05 -3.96
C ARG A 110 -5.10 8.36 -2.49
N LEU A 111 -4.56 9.55 -2.19
CA LEU A 111 -4.19 9.93 -0.82
C LEU A 111 -5.38 10.19 0.08
N GLY A 112 -6.40 10.88 -0.44
CA GLY A 112 -7.66 11.11 0.29
C GLY A 112 -8.36 9.82 0.73
N ARG A 113 -8.04 8.68 0.08
CA ARG A 113 -8.50 7.33 0.44
C ARG A 113 -7.48 6.57 1.30
N ALA A 114 -6.22 6.57 0.90
CA ALA A 114 -5.18 5.74 1.51
C ALA A 114 -4.80 6.17 2.92
N ILE A 115 -4.75 7.48 3.21
CA ILE A 115 -4.38 7.98 4.54
C ILE A 115 -5.40 7.55 5.61
N PRO A 116 -6.72 7.79 5.46
CA PRO A 116 -7.71 7.35 6.43
C PRO A 116 -7.75 5.82 6.60
N ASP A 117 -7.61 5.07 5.51
CA ASP A 117 -7.59 3.60 5.53
C ASP A 117 -6.33 3.05 6.24
N MET A 118 -5.21 3.78 6.19
CA MET A 118 -3.95 3.41 6.87
C MET A 118 -4.00 3.64 8.38
N LEU A 119 -4.65 4.70 8.86
CA LEU A 119 -4.67 5.05 10.30
C LEU A 119 -5.00 3.86 11.24
N PRO A 120 -6.11 3.11 11.07
CA PRO A 120 -6.45 2.03 11.99
C PRO A 120 -5.54 0.79 11.88
N LYS A 121 -4.63 0.75 10.90
CA LYS A 121 -3.74 -0.39 10.62
C LYS A 121 -2.27 -0.02 10.61
N ALA A 122 -1.91 1.19 11.06
CA ALA A 122 -0.54 1.67 11.11
C ALA A 122 0.38 0.68 11.86
N TYR A 123 -0.06 0.15 13.00
CA TYR A 123 0.70 -0.87 13.77
C TYR A 123 1.11 -2.10 12.94
N ARG A 124 0.22 -2.62 12.08
CA ARG A 124 0.52 -3.80 11.24
C ARG A 124 1.58 -3.46 10.20
N TRP A 125 1.48 -2.24 9.65
CA TRP A 125 2.39 -1.79 8.61
C TRP A 125 3.80 -1.57 9.11
N VAL A 126 4.04 -1.41 10.43
CA VAL A 126 5.38 -1.42 11.02
C VAL A 126 6.09 -2.74 10.73
N GLY A 127 5.47 -3.87 11.10
CA GLY A 127 6.02 -5.21 10.84
C GLY A 127 6.19 -5.49 9.35
N GLU A 128 5.19 -5.14 8.54
CA GLU A 128 5.26 -5.33 7.09
C GLU A 128 6.39 -4.49 6.44
N MET A 129 6.68 -3.29 6.96
CA MET A 129 7.81 -2.49 6.46
C MET A 129 9.15 -3.13 6.81
N HIS A 130 9.26 -3.79 7.97
CA HIS A 130 10.45 -4.57 8.32
C HIS A 130 10.63 -5.77 7.40
N GLU A 131 9.58 -6.55 7.15
CA GLU A 131 9.62 -7.67 6.19
C GLU A 131 10.03 -7.20 4.78
N ILE A 132 9.50 -6.05 4.32
CA ILE A 132 9.89 -5.47 3.02
C ILE A 132 11.35 -4.99 3.05
N SER A 133 11.81 -4.42 4.16
CA SER A 133 13.20 -4.02 4.30
C SER A 133 14.17 -5.22 4.23
N GLU A 134 13.78 -6.37 4.81
CA GLU A 134 14.54 -7.62 4.73
C GLU A 134 14.54 -8.18 3.30
N PHE A 135 13.38 -8.17 2.62
CA PHE A 135 13.26 -8.58 1.22
C PHE A 135 14.14 -7.74 0.29
N VAL A 136 14.10 -6.41 0.43
CA VAL A 136 14.90 -5.48 -0.39
C VAL A 136 16.39 -5.66 -0.12
N GLY A 137 16.76 -5.77 1.16
CA GLY A 137 18.14 -5.98 1.59
C GLY A 137 19.10 -4.84 1.25
N GLY A 138 20.34 -4.99 1.73
CA GLY A 138 21.43 -4.07 1.45
C GLY A 138 21.14 -2.60 1.84
N PRO A 139 21.81 -1.63 1.19
CA PRO A 139 21.62 -0.21 1.46
C PRO A 139 20.21 0.31 1.13
N LEU A 140 19.47 -0.38 0.26
CA LEU A 140 18.13 0.04 -0.17
C LEU A 140 17.05 -0.22 0.89
N ALA A 141 17.31 -1.15 1.82
CA ALA A 141 16.40 -1.48 2.92
C ALA A 141 16.07 -0.29 3.82
N ASP A 142 16.96 0.72 3.90
CA ASP A 142 16.80 1.86 4.78
C ASP A 142 15.59 2.73 4.45
N VAL A 143 15.14 2.71 3.19
CA VAL A 143 13.89 3.38 2.78
C VAL A 143 12.71 2.83 3.58
N HIS A 144 12.54 1.50 3.62
CA HIS A 144 11.41 0.87 4.31
C HIS A 144 11.59 0.86 5.83
N LYS A 145 12.82 0.81 6.35
CA LYS A 145 13.07 1.06 7.78
C LYS A 145 12.63 2.47 8.20
N GLY A 146 12.93 3.48 7.39
CA GLY A 146 12.43 4.84 7.60
C GLY A 146 10.90 4.90 7.60
N MET A 147 10.26 4.21 6.66
CA MET A 147 8.80 4.12 6.63
C MET A 147 8.21 3.37 7.85
N ALA A 148 8.90 2.35 8.38
CA ALA A 148 8.49 1.70 9.63
C ALA A 148 8.40 2.69 10.79
N ALA A 149 9.42 3.55 10.94
CA ALA A 149 9.42 4.61 11.97
C ALA A 149 8.30 5.65 11.77
N VAL A 150 7.95 5.95 10.51
CA VAL A 150 6.81 6.82 10.18
C VAL A 150 5.50 6.18 10.63
N TYR A 151 5.30 4.89 10.34
CA TYR A 151 4.08 4.19 10.76
C TYR A 151 3.99 3.98 12.26
N GLU A 152 5.11 3.75 12.96
CA GLU A 152 5.15 3.70 14.42
C GLU A 152 4.74 5.04 15.04
N ARG A 153 5.20 6.16 14.46
CA ARG A 153 4.76 7.50 14.88
C ARG A 153 3.25 7.71 14.67
N VAL A 154 2.71 7.24 13.54
CA VAL A 154 1.27 7.30 13.28
C VAL A 154 0.50 6.42 14.24
N ASP A 155 0.96 5.20 14.49
CA ASP A 155 0.31 4.24 15.38
C ASP A 155 0.15 4.82 16.79
N ARG A 156 1.24 5.37 17.34
CA ARG A 156 1.20 6.09 18.62
C ARG A 156 0.21 7.25 18.59
N ALA A 157 0.21 8.05 17.53
CA ALA A 157 -0.74 9.15 17.40
C ALA A 157 -2.20 8.66 17.29
N VAL A 158 -2.46 7.49 16.73
CA VAL A 158 -3.80 6.90 16.70
C VAL A 158 -4.20 6.40 18.09
N ALA A 159 -3.30 5.70 18.79
CA ALA A 159 -3.53 5.17 20.13
C ALA A 159 -3.79 6.27 21.18
N GLU A 160 -3.08 7.39 21.07
CA GLU A 160 -3.16 8.52 22.00
C GLU A 160 -4.20 9.58 21.62
N ASP A 161 -4.92 9.39 20.50
CA ASP A 161 -5.72 10.45 19.85
C ASP A 161 -4.91 11.74 19.63
N GLY A 162 -3.65 11.56 19.26
CA GLY A 162 -2.64 12.58 19.20
C GLY A 162 -2.76 13.49 17.96
N PRO A 163 -2.13 14.67 18.02
CA PRO A 163 -2.29 15.71 17.01
C PRO A 163 -1.76 15.34 15.60
N ASP A 164 -0.99 14.27 15.42
CA ASP A 164 -0.57 13.81 14.07
C ASP A 164 -1.71 13.12 13.35
N LYS A 165 -2.56 12.38 14.08
CA LYS A 165 -3.80 11.79 13.56
C LYS A 165 -4.71 12.88 13.01
N GLU A 166 -4.95 13.93 13.80
CA GLU A 166 -5.82 15.05 13.40
C GLU A 166 -5.33 15.74 12.11
N VAL A 167 -4.01 15.96 12.00
CA VAL A 167 -3.40 16.57 10.80
C VAL A 167 -3.62 15.70 9.57
N LEU A 168 -3.38 14.39 9.68
CA LEU A 168 -3.56 13.44 8.57
C LEU A 168 -5.03 13.33 8.15
N GLU A 169 -5.94 13.25 9.12
CA GLU A 169 -7.36 13.21 8.84
C GLU A 169 -7.86 14.50 8.20
N ARG A 170 -7.42 15.67 8.69
CA ARG A 170 -7.78 16.96 8.11
C ARG A 170 -7.27 17.08 6.67
N PHE A 171 -6.01 16.74 6.42
CA PHE A 171 -5.46 16.75 5.07
C PHE A 171 -6.25 15.84 4.13
N ALA A 172 -6.60 14.63 4.57
CA ALA A 172 -7.38 13.70 3.78
C ALA A 172 -8.83 14.17 3.53
N ARG A 173 -9.46 14.83 4.51
CA ARG A 173 -10.78 15.48 4.33
C ARG A 173 -10.70 16.60 3.30
N ASP A 174 -9.79 17.55 3.48
CA ASP A 174 -9.62 18.69 2.59
C ASP A 174 -9.31 18.25 1.14
N ALA A 175 -8.52 17.19 0.98
CA ALA A 175 -8.25 16.58 -0.33
C ALA A 175 -9.51 16.05 -1.02
N ARG A 176 -10.41 15.40 -0.28
CA ARG A 176 -11.68 14.88 -0.83
C ARG A 176 -12.63 16.03 -1.18
N ASP A 177 -12.78 17.00 -0.29
CA ASP A 177 -13.63 18.17 -0.50
C ASP A 177 -13.24 18.96 -1.76
N LEU A 178 -11.93 19.07 -2.03
CA LEU A 178 -11.42 19.70 -3.25
C LEU A 178 -11.80 18.92 -4.51
N LEU A 179 -11.64 17.59 -4.49
CA LEU A 179 -11.96 16.73 -5.64
C LEU A 179 -13.48 16.67 -5.93
N GLU A 180 -14.32 16.70 -4.90
CA GLU A 180 -15.79 16.71 -5.04
C GLU A 180 -16.30 18.03 -5.64
N LYS A 181 -15.69 19.16 -5.26
CA LYS A 181 -16.05 20.48 -5.83
C LYS A 181 -15.76 20.56 -7.32
N ASP A 182 -14.66 19.97 -7.79
CA ASP A 182 -14.30 19.93 -9.21
C ASP A 182 -15.26 19.07 -10.03
N GLN A 183 -15.71 17.95 -9.46
CA GLN A 183 -16.72 17.08 -10.10
C GLN A 183 -18.09 17.74 -10.23
N ASN A 184 -18.47 18.60 -9.28
CA ASN A 184 -19.74 19.32 -9.30
C ASN A 184 -19.70 20.63 -10.11
N SER A 185 -18.53 21.04 -10.58
CA SER A 185 -18.32 22.27 -11.38
C SER A 185 -18.20 22.01 -12.88
N ASN A 186 -18.18 20.73 -13.29
CA ASN A 186 -18.15 20.25 -14.67
C ASN A 186 -19.47 19.58 -15.05
#